data_AF-A0A1G5RVZ0-F1
#
_entry.id   AF-A0A1G5RVZ0-F1
#
_cell.length_a   1.000
_cell.length_b   1.000
_cell.length_c   1.000
_cell.angle_alpha   90.00
_cell.angle_beta   90.00
_cell.angle_gamma   90.00
#
_symmetry.space_group_name_H-M   'P 1'
#
loop_
_entity.id
_entity.type
_entity.pdbx_description
1 polymer ?
#
loop_
_entity_poly.entity_id
_entity_poly.type
_entity_poly.pdbx_seq_one_letter_code
_entity_poly.pdbx_strand_id
1 'polypeptide(L)'
;MTSMHLEGLKDKLARHFDFMPEAERRWGGVEFDLAARSNIRNEAYLLFKSAVMYAFDNNEYCFVKEVDIVDQNFVGKLETALLEAAKKYVVPSDEHMSTALTGIIMTPGPVDPALKRYIERYRKQQSYWFGLKGWTSYRIILIETQTQSVTASKEAQKAAKFFVPSVNAEMA
;
A
#
# COMPACT_ATOMS: atom_id res chain seq x y z
N MET A 1 -23.62 -1.16 -0.24
CA MET A 1 -23.38 -0.20 -1.36
C MET A 1 -21.98 0.35 -1.15
N THR A 2 -21.11 0.24 -2.14
CA THR A 2 -19.75 0.82 -2.11
C THR A 2 -19.87 2.35 -2.06
N SER A 3 -19.08 3.03 -1.21
CA SER A 3 -19.14 4.50 -1.18
C SER A 3 -18.60 5.11 -2.48
N MET A 4 -19.07 6.32 -2.81
CA MET A 4 -18.59 7.06 -3.99
C MET A 4 -17.07 7.27 -3.96
N HIS A 5 -16.50 7.49 -2.77
CA HIS A 5 -15.06 7.67 -2.61
C HIS A 5 -14.29 6.38 -2.88
N LEU A 6 -14.80 5.24 -2.40
CA LEU A 6 -14.18 3.95 -2.61
C LEU A 6 -14.21 3.55 -4.09
N GLU A 7 -15.31 3.83 -4.80
CA GLU A 7 -15.38 3.61 -6.26
C GLU A 7 -14.42 4.54 -7.02
N GLY A 8 -14.31 5.82 -6.64
CA GLY A 8 -13.33 6.73 -7.23
C GLY A 8 -11.88 6.27 -7.04
N LEU A 9 -11.55 5.72 -5.86
CA LEU A 9 -10.21 5.14 -5.61
C LEU A 9 -9.99 3.86 -6.43
N LYS A 10 -11.02 3.03 -6.56
CA LYS A 10 -10.98 1.81 -7.37
C LYS A 10 -10.66 2.13 -8.84
N ASP A 11 -11.33 3.12 -9.42
CA ASP A 11 -11.07 3.58 -10.79
C ASP A 11 -9.65 4.11 -10.98
N LYS A 12 -9.12 4.79 -9.95
CA LYS A 12 -7.75 5.29 -9.96
C LYS A 12 -6.74 4.14 -9.92
N LEU A 13 -6.94 3.16 -9.03
CA LEU A 13 -6.10 1.96 -8.91
C LEU A 13 -6.10 1.13 -10.20
N ALA A 14 -7.26 0.98 -10.85
CA ALA A 14 -7.42 0.19 -12.07
C ALA A 14 -6.49 0.61 -13.22
N ARG A 15 -5.95 1.85 -13.20
CA ARG A 15 -5.05 2.37 -14.24
C ARG A 15 -3.61 1.84 -14.13
N HIS A 16 -3.22 1.35 -12.96
CA HIS A 16 -1.83 0.98 -12.66
C HIS A 16 -1.71 -0.34 -11.91
N PHE A 17 -2.81 -0.92 -11.43
CA PHE A 17 -2.85 -2.11 -10.61
C PHE A 17 -3.88 -3.10 -11.12
N ASP A 18 -3.55 -4.39 -10.97
CA ASP A 18 -4.46 -5.50 -11.16
C ASP A 18 -5.18 -5.81 -9.84
N PHE A 19 -6.51 -5.91 -9.87
CA PHE A 19 -7.27 -6.29 -8.69
C PHE A 19 -7.08 -7.77 -8.34
N MET A 20 -6.94 -8.02 -7.05
CA MET A 20 -6.76 -9.34 -6.49
C MET A 20 -8.12 -9.99 -6.16
N PRO A 21 -8.21 -11.34 -6.20
CA PRO A 21 -9.44 -12.06 -5.86
C PRO A 21 -9.91 -11.79 -4.42
N GLU A 22 -11.21 -11.96 -4.16
CA GLU A 22 -11.82 -11.80 -2.82
C GLU A 22 -11.15 -12.66 -1.75
N ALA A 23 -10.81 -13.90 -2.09
CA ALA A 23 -10.10 -14.82 -1.20
C ALA A 23 -8.74 -14.29 -0.72
N GLU A 24 -8.18 -13.28 -1.39
CA GLU A 24 -6.89 -12.66 -1.07
C GLU A 24 -7.02 -11.32 -0.34
N ARG A 25 -8.24 -10.92 0.04
CA ARG A 25 -8.53 -9.68 0.78
C ARG A 25 -8.60 -9.84 2.29
N ARG A 26 -8.31 -11.04 2.82
CA ARG A 26 -8.43 -11.31 4.26
C ARG A 26 -7.07 -11.60 4.88
N TRP A 27 -6.64 -10.76 5.80
CA TRP A 27 -5.35 -10.84 6.49
C TRP A 27 -5.47 -10.26 7.90
N GLY A 28 -4.81 -10.87 8.90
CA GLY A 28 -4.72 -10.30 10.25
C GLY A 28 -6.06 -9.99 10.92
N GLY A 29 -7.12 -10.72 10.55
CA GLY A 29 -8.49 -10.47 11.01
C GLY A 29 -9.18 -9.25 10.37
N VAL A 30 -8.58 -8.64 9.35
CA VAL A 30 -9.15 -7.56 8.53
C VAL A 30 -9.61 -8.15 7.20
N GLU A 31 -10.82 -7.78 6.77
CA GLU A 31 -11.35 -8.08 5.45
C GLU A 31 -11.41 -6.78 4.64
N PHE A 32 -10.50 -6.64 3.68
CA PHE A 32 -10.35 -5.45 2.85
C PHE A 32 -11.44 -5.36 1.79
N ASP A 33 -11.88 -4.14 1.50
CA ASP A 33 -12.89 -3.91 0.47
C ASP A 33 -12.27 -4.08 -0.91
N LEU A 34 -11.01 -3.63 -1.08
CA LEU A 34 -10.21 -3.82 -2.29
C LEU A 34 -8.82 -4.35 -1.93
N ALA A 35 -8.29 -5.22 -2.79
CA ALA A 35 -6.87 -5.53 -2.83
C ALA A 35 -6.39 -5.46 -4.27
N ALA A 36 -5.25 -4.82 -4.51
CA ALA A 36 -4.69 -4.64 -5.83
C ALA A 36 -3.17 -4.78 -5.80
N ARG A 37 -2.58 -5.23 -6.90
CA ARG A 37 -1.14 -5.44 -7.03
C ARG A 37 -0.59 -4.91 -8.34
N SER A 38 0.67 -4.55 -8.33
CA SER A 38 1.44 -4.27 -9.54
C SER A 38 2.84 -4.84 -9.39
N ASN A 39 3.43 -5.23 -10.52
CA ASN A 39 4.82 -5.68 -10.61
C ASN A 39 5.49 -4.90 -11.73
N ILE A 40 6.62 -4.29 -11.42
CA ILE A 40 7.50 -3.63 -12.39
C ILE A 40 8.81 -4.40 -12.40
N ARG A 41 9.05 -5.13 -13.48
CA ARG A 41 10.31 -5.82 -13.76
C ARG A 41 11.16 -4.96 -14.69
N ASN A 42 12.36 -4.63 -14.25
CA ASN A 42 13.37 -3.97 -15.09
C ASN A 42 14.48 -4.96 -15.41
N GLU A 43 14.84 -5.07 -16.70
CA GLU A 43 15.93 -5.94 -17.15
C GLU A 43 17.07 -5.07 -17.72
N ALA A 44 18.27 -5.19 -17.14
CA ALA A 44 19.46 -4.50 -17.62
C ALA A 44 20.48 -5.52 -18.15
N TYR A 45 20.96 -5.28 -19.38
CA TYR A 45 21.99 -6.06 -20.04
C TYR A 45 23.34 -5.34 -19.93
N LEU A 46 24.32 -5.92 -19.24
CA LEU A 46 25.69 -5.38 -19.21
C LEU A 46 26.50 -5.89 -20.41
N LEU A 47 27.09 -4.96 -21.18
CA LEU A 47 27.76 -5.17 -22.47
C LEU A 47 29.21 -5.71 -22.39
N PHE A 48 29.56 -6.51 -21.38
CA PHE A 48 30.89 -7.16 -21.29
C PHE A 48 30.79 -8.69 -21.18
N LYS A 49 31.86 -9.39 -21.61
CA LYS A 49 31.98 -10.78 -22.14
C LYS A 49 31.32 -11.97 -21.41
N SER A 50 30.61 -11.78 -20.31
CA SER A 50 29.70 -12.78 -19.73
C SER A 50 28.42 -12.04 -19.37
N ALA A 51 27.45 -12.02 -20.29
CA ALA A 51 26.22 -11.23 -20.17
C ALA A 51 25.44 -11.64 -18.92
N VAL A 52 25.70 -10.96 -17.79
CA VAL A 52 24.87 -11.09 -16.60
C VAL A 52 23.64 -10.24 -16.84
N MET A 53 22.51 -10.91 -17.05
CA MET A 53 21.19 -10.30 -17.03
C MET A 53 20.86 -9.99 -15.58
N TYR A 54 20.73 -8.71 -15.23
CA TYR A 54 20.18 -8.32 -13.93
C TYR A 54 18.72 -7.94 -14.13
N ALA A 55 17.81 -8.73 -13.55
CA ALA A 55 16.40 -8.40 -13.45
C ALA A 55 16.12 -7.88 -12.03
N PHE A 56 15.40 -6.77 -11.93
CA PHE A 56 14.99 -6.19 -10.65
C PHE A 56 13.47 -6.07 -10.61
N ASP A 57 12.86 -6.84 -9.71
CA ASP A 57 11.42 -6.84 -9.46
C ASP A 57 11.06 -5.86 -8.35
N ASN A 58 10.13 -4.95 -8.68
CA ASN A 58 9.46 -4.08 -7.72
C ASN A 58 8.00 -4.47 -7.65
N ASN A 59 7.56 -4.97 -6.50
CA ASN A 59 6.18 -5.35 -6.27
C ASN A 59 5.47 -4.30 -5.42
N GLU A 60 4.26 -3.90 -5.78
CA GLU A 60 3.40 -3.11 -4.92
C GLU A 60 2.08 -3.84 -4.66
N TYR A 61 1.64 -3.80 -3.41
CA TYR A 61 0.36 -4.32 -2.95
C TYR A 61 -0.38 -3.21 -2.21
N CYS A 62 -1.63 -2.98 -2.58
CA CYS A 62 -2.53 -2.04 -1.95
C CYS A 62 -3.71 -2.78 -1.35
N PHE A 63 -3.98 -2.57 -0.06
CA PHE A 63 -5.12 -3.12 0.66
C PHE A 63 -5.97 -1.96 1.18
N VAL A 64 -7.18 -1.81 0.66
CA VAL A 64 -8.07 -0.68 0.97
C VAL A 64 -9.16 -1.14 1.91
N LYS A 65 -9.35 -0.41 3.01
CA LYS A 65 -10.48 -0.57 3.90
C LYS A 65 -11.16 0.76 4.17
N GLU A 66 -12.46 0.82 3.93
CA GLU A 66 -13.33 1.87 4.41
C GLU A 66 -13.91 1.50 5.78
N VAL A 67 -13.79 2.41 6.74
CA VAL A 67 -14.29 2.26 8.11
C VAL A 67 -14.86 3.58 8.63
N ASP A 68 -15.92 3.50 9.43
CA ASP A 68 -16.54 4.68 10.03
C ASP A 68 -15.64 5.36 11.07
N ILE A 69 -14.91 4.56 11.85
CA ILE A 69 -14.07 5.02 12.95
C ILE A 69 -12.69 4.36 12.83
N VAL A 70 -11.64 5.18 12.95
CA VAL A 70 -10.24 4.73 12.97
C VAL A 70 -9.68 4.93 14.38
N ASP A 71 -9.30 3.84 15.03
CA ASP A 71 -8.64 3.85 16.32
C ASP A 71 -7.28 3.12 16.28
N GLN A 72 -6.56 3.17 17.40
CA GLN A 72 -5.26 2.51 17.51
C GLN A 72 -5.34 0.99 17.35
N ASN A 73 -6.45 0.37 17.78
CA ASN A 73 -6.67 -1.07 17.65
C ASN A 73 -6.80 -1.48 16.17
N PHE A 74 -7.56 -0.72 15.38
CA PHE A 74 -7.70 -0.94 13.95
C PHE A 74 -6.35 -0.77 13.22
N VAL A 75 -5.59 0.27 13.55
CA VAL A 75 -4.25 0.46 12.99
C VAL A 75 -3.33 -0.72 13.33
N GLY A 76 -3.36 -1.23 14.57
CA GLY A 76 -2.61 -2.43 14.96
C GLY A 76 -3.04 -3.71 14.21
N LYS A 77 -4.33 -3.88 13.94
CA LYS A 77 -4.84 -4.99 13.11
C LYS A 77 -4.38 -4.85 11.65
N LEU A 78 -4.41 -3.63 11.11
CA LEU A 78 -3.90 -3.35 9.77
C LEU A 78 -2.42 -3.70 9.66
N GLU A 79 -1.60 -3.31 10.64
CA GLU A 79 -0.18 -3.68 10.66
C GLU A 79 0.04 -5.19 10.67
N THR A 80 -0.71 -5.91 11.52
CA THR A 80 -0.69 -7.39 11.55
C THR A 80 -1.08 -7.96 10.19
N ALA A 81 -2.14 -7.44 9.58
CA ALA A 81 -2.62 -7.85 8.26
C ALA A 81 -1.54 -7.70 7.18
N LEU A 82 -0.82 -6.57 7.15
CA LEU A 82 0.27 -6.36 6.20
C LEU A 82 1.43 -7.33 6.45
N LEU A 83 1.77 -7.63 7.71
CA LEU A 83 2.82 -8.60 8.03
C LEU A 83 2.45 -10.03 7.60
N GLU A 84 1.19 -10.42 7.76
CA GLU A 84 0.71 -11.72 7.31
C GLU A 84 0.66 -11.82 5.78
N ALA A 85 0.15 -10.79 5.11
CA ALA A 85 0.16 -10.71 3.65
C ALA A 85 1.59 -10.81 3.10
N ALA A 86 2.56 -10.14 3.74
CA ALA A 86 3.97 -10.21 3.33
C ALA A 86 4.53 -11.64 3.36
N LYS A 87 4.12 -12.47 4.34
CA LYS A 87 4.56 -13.88 4.40
C LYS A 87 4.11 -14.70 3.19
N LYS A 88 2.98 -14.34 2.56
CA LYS A 88 2.49 -15.00 1.34
C LYS A 88 3.14 -14.41 0.09
N TYR A 89 3.23 -13.08 0.00
CA TYR A 89 3.52 -12.40 -1.26
C TYR A 89 4.99 -12.04 -1.47
N VAL A 90 5.80 -12.02 -0.41
CA VAL A 90 7.21 -11.65 -0.51
C VAL A 90 8.07 -12.90 -0.51
N VAL A 91 8.70 -13.16 -1.66
CA VAL A 91 9.69 -14.24 -1.83
C VAL A 91 11.05 -13.58 -2.10
N PRO A 92 11.93 -13.46 -1.09
CA PRO A 92 13.24 -12.87 -1.28
C PRO A 92 14.08 -13.70 -2.26
N SER A 93 14.61 -13.04 -3.28
CA SER A 93 15.47 -13.64 -4.30
C SER A 93 16.52 -12.62 -4.73
N ASP A 94 17.46 -13.05 -5.58
CA ASP A 94 18.47 -12.13 -6.12
C ASP A 94 17.86 -11.16 -7.16
N GLU A 95 16.66 -11.46 -7.68
CA GLU A 95 15.87 -10.55 -8.53
C GLU A 95 14.92 -9.65 -7.72
N HIS A 96 14.67 -9.97 -6.45
CA HIS A 96 13.79 -9.19 -5.58
C HIS A 96 14.49 -7.90 -5.16
N MET A 97 14.08 -6.77 -5.74
CA MET A 97 14.61 -5.46 -5.35
C MET A 97 13.81 -4.88 -4.20
N SER A 98 12.49 -4.73 -4.38
CA SER A 98 11.65 -4.18 -3.33
C SER A 98 10.21 -4.66 -3.38
N THR A 99 9.56 -4.66 -2.22
CA THR A 99 8.11 -4.79 -2.14
C THR A 99 7.52 -3.72 -1.23
N ALA A 100 6.45 -3.10 -1.66
CA ALA A 100 5.65 -2.20 -0.84
C ALA A 100 4.31 -2.85 -0.52
N LEU A 101 4.00 -3.03 0.76
CA LEU A 101 2.65 -3.37 1.21
C LEU A 101 2.02 -2.13 1.83
N THR A 102 0.98 -1.61 1.19
CA THR A 102 0.30 -0.37 1.58
C THR A 102 -1.09 -0.67 2.09
N GLY A 103 -1.32 -0.44 3.37
CA GLY A 103 -2.65 -0.38 3.96
C GLY A 103 -3.24 1.02 3.79
N ILE A 104 -4.40 1.11 3.14
CA ILE A 104 -5.12 2.34 2.87
C ILE A 104 -6.41 2.33 3.68
N ILE A 105 -6.51 3.25 4.63
CA ILE A 105 -7.68 3.45 5.47
C ILE A 105 -8.47 4.61 4.90
N MET A 106 -9.75 4.40 4.62
CA MET A 106 -10.68 5.45 4.24
C MET A 106 -11.70 5.62 5.36
N THR A 107 -11.97 6.87 5.74
CA THR A 107 -12.97 7.17 6.76
C THR A 107 -13.70 8.48 6.43
N PRO A 108 -15.00 8.62 6.73
CA PRO A 108 -15.71 9.87 6.52
C PRO A 108 -15.26 10.96 7.49
N GLY A 109 -15.00 10.61 8.75
CA GLY A 109 -14.80 11.57 9.83
C GLY A 109 -13.34 11.94 10.09
N PRO A 110 -13.11 13.00 10.89
CA PRO A 110 -11.78 13.34 11.34
C PRO A 110 -11.20 12.25 12.24
N VAL A 111 -9.90 12.01 12.14
CA VAL A 111 -9.17 11.06 13.00
C VAL A 111 -8.39 11.78 14.08
N ASP A 112 -8.27 11.15 15.25
CA ASP A 112 -7.48 11.65 16.38
C ASP A 112 -6.08 12.16 15.92
N PRO A 113 -5.74 13.44 16.16
CA PRO A 113 -4.43 13.99 15.81
C PRO A 113 -3.24 13.19 16.37
N ALA A 114 -3.37 12.57 17.54
CA ALA A 114 -2.33 11.72 18.10
C ALA A 114 -2.10 10.47 17.25
N LEU A 115 -3.18 9.86 16.74
CA LEU A 115 -3.11 8.71 15.84
C LEU A 115 -2.57 9.11 14.46
N LYS A 116 -2.96 10.27 13.92
CA LYS A 116 -2.38 10.82 12.68
C LYS A 116 -0.87 11.00 12.82
N ARG A 117 -0.42 11.60 13.92
CA ARG A 117 1.01 11.79 14.24
C ARG A 117 1.74 10.45 14.48
N TYR A 118 1.05 9.42 14.96
CA TYR A 118 1.58 8.06 15.00
C TYR A 118 1.82 7.54 13.58
N ILE A 119 0.80 7.61 12.71
CA ILE A 119 0.88 7.16 11.32
C ILE A 119 2.01 7.88 10.57
N GLU A 120 2.13 9.21 10.68
CA GLU A 120 3.20 9.99 10.02
C GLU A 120 4.61 9.54 10.39
N ARG A 121 4.79 9.10 11.64
CA ARG A 121 6.09 8.63 12.16
C ARG A 121 6.29 7.14 11.96
N TYR A 122 5.25 6.40 11.60
CA TYR A 122 5.33 4.98 11.32
C TYR A 122 6.39 4.72 10.26
N ARG A 123 7.32 3.84 10.62
CA ARG A 123 8.40 3.39 9.75
C ARG A 123 8.69 1.94 10.07
N LYS A 124 8.30 1.06 9.16
CA LYS A 124 8.62 -0.36 9.25
C LYS A 124 9.11 -0.85 7.91
N GLN A 125 10.30 -1.44 7.95
CA GLN A 125 10.94 -2.06 6.80
C GLN A 125 11.57 -3.37 7.26
N GLN A 126 11.56 -4.36 6.38
CA GLN A 126 12.24 -5.63 6.57
C GLN A 126 13.20 -5.83 5.40
N SER A 127 14.49 -5.83 5.67
CA SER A 127 15.51 -6.13 4.66
C SER A 127 15.87 -7.62 4.70
N TYR A 128 16.13 -8.21 3.55
CA TYR A 128 16.49 -9.61 3.43
C TYR A 128 17.98 -9.73 3.09
N TRP A 129 18.68 -10.59 3.84
CA TRP A 129 20.11 -10.83 3.68
C TRP A 129 20.94 -9.53 3.63
N PHE A 130 20.79 -8.70 4.67
CA PHE A 130 21.42 -7.37 4.76
C PHE A 130 21.09 -6.42 3.58
N GLY A 131 19.98 -6.68 2.86
CA GLY A 131 19.53 -5.90 1.70
C GLY A 131 19.96 -6.47 0.35
N LEU A 132 20.75 -7.55 0.34
CA LEU A 132 21.18 -8.21 -0.91
C LEU A 132 20.03 -8.95 -1.62
N LYS A 133 18.97 -9.30 -0.90
CA LYS A 133 17.74 -9.91 -1.45
C LYS A 133 16.54 -8.98 -1.33
N GLY A 134 16.82 -7.68 -1.49
CA GLY A 134 15.82 -6.63 -1.43
C GLY A 134 15.28 -6.34 -0.04
N TRP A 135 14.23 -5.54 -0.01
CA TRP A 135 13.52 -5.14 1.20
C TRP A 135 12.02 -5.04 0.99
N THR A 136 11.28 -5.11 2.09
CA THR A 136 9.85 -4.84 2.13
C THR A 136 9.57 -3.62 2.99
N SER A 137 8.86 -2.65 2.45
CA SER A 137 8.36 -1.48 3.17
C SER A 137 6.88 -1.65 3.49
N TYR A 138 6.53 -1.47 4.75
CA TYR A 138 5.15 -1.48 5.21
C TYR A 138 4.68 -0.03 5.31
N ARG A 139 3.60 0.28 4.59
CA ARG A 139 3.10 1.63 4.38
C ARG A 139 1.68 1.73 4.92
N ILE A 140 1.38 2.81 5.62
CA ILE A 140 0.02 3.19 6.01
C ILE A 140 -0.32 4.53 5.36
N ILE A 141 -1.52 4.60 4.78
CA ILE A 141 -2.14 5.80 4.25
C ILE A 141 -3.54 5.90 4.87
N LEU A 142 -3.88 7.07 5.40
CA LEU A 142 -5.19 7.39 5.94
C LEU A 142 -5.80 8.52 5.10
N ILE A 143 -7.02 8.32 4.64
CA ILE A 143 -7.81 9.25 3.83
C ILE A 143 -9.07 9.61 4.61
N GLU A 144 -9.16 10.86 5.04
CA GLU A 144 -10.38 11.44 5.60
C GLU A 144 -11.19 12.01 4.44
N THR A 145 -12.24 11.31 4.03
CA THR A 145 -12.93 11.55 2.74
C THR A 145 -13.74 12.85 2.73
N GLN A 146 -14.34 13.25 3.86
CA GLN A 146 -15.09 14.52 3.93
C GLN A 146 -14.17 15.76 3.84
N THR A 147 -12.99 15.71 4.49
CA THR A 147 -12.02 16.80 4.48
C THR A 147 -11.01 16.70 3.34
N GLN A 148 -11.05 15.59 2.58
CA GLN A 148 -10.10 15.22 1.53
C GLN A 148 -8.63 15.25 1.97
N SER A 149 -8.37 15.05 3.27
CA SER A 149 -7.01 15.04 3.82
C SER A 149 -6.40 13.65 3.74
N VAL A 150 -5.10 13.62 3.43
CA VAL A 150 -4.29 12.40 3.38
C VAL A 150 -3.18 12.48 4.41
N THR A 151 -3.11 11.48 5.28
CA THR A 151 -2.03 11.28 6.25
C THR A 151 -1.25 10.03 5.85
N ALA A 152 0.07 10.11 5.78
CA ALA A 152 0.90 9.02 5.26
C ALA A 152 2.11 8.73 6.13
N SER A 153 2.40 7.44 6.32
CA SER A 153 3.66 6.97 6.91
C SER A 153 4.88 7.40 6.10
N LYS A 154 6.07 7.38 6.73
CA LYS A 154 7.31 7.90 6.12
C LYS A 154 7.60 7.32 4.73
N GLU A 155 7.49 6.01 4.60
CA GLU A 155 7.76 5.31 3.33
C GLU A 155 6.63 5.47 2.30
N ALA A 156 5.48 6.02 2.71
CA ALA A 156 4.30 6.23 1.87
C ALA A 156 4.18 7.67 1.33
N GLN A 157 4.98 8.63 1.81
CA GLN A 157 4.84 10.05 1.49
C GLN A 157 4.81 10.36 -0.02
N LYS A 158 5.64 9.68 -0.82
CA LYS A 158 5.62 9.84 -2.28
C LYS A 158 4.38 9.20 -2.90
N ALA A 159 4.03 7.99 -2.48
CA ALA A 159 2.87 7.25 -2.97
C ALA A 159 1.55 7.95 -2.60
N ALA A 160 1.47 8.60 -1.43
CA ALA A 160 0.29 9.30 -0.94
C ALA A 160 -0.24 10.36 -1.92
N LYS A 161 0.62 10.95 -2.76
CA LYS A 161 0.22 11.88 -3.83
C LYS A 161 -0.74 11.23 -4.83
N PHE A 162 -0.56 9.93 -5.09
CA PHE A 162 -1.48 9.14 -5.90
C PHE A 162 -2.83 8.95 -5.20
N PHE A 163 -2.91 9.00 -3.88
CA PHE A 163 -4.15 8.73 -3.13
C PHE A 163 -4.91 9.97 -2.71
N VAL A 164 -4.40 11.17 -3.04
CA VAL A 164 -5.14 12.42 -2.84
C VAL A 164 -6.47 12.33 -3.59
N PRO A 165 -7.62 12.50 -2.89
CA PRO A 165 -8.93 12.54 -3.53
C PRO A 165 -8.94 13.66 -4.57
N SER A 166 -9.39 13.33 -5.79
CA SER A 166 -9.66 14.35 -6.79
C SER A 166 -10.98 15.03 -6.43
N VAL A 167 -10.99 16.36 -6.34
CA VAL A 167 -12.26 17.11 -6.25
C VAL A 167 -13.02 16.83 -7.54
N ASN A 168 -14.16 16.13 -7.46
CA ASN A 168 -15.10 16.10 -8.56
C ASN A 168 -15.61 17.55 -8.73
N ALA A 169 -15.38 18.11 -9.91
CA ALA A 169 -15.81 19.46 -10.31
C ALA A 169 -17.33 19.55 -10.55
N GLU A 170 -18.15 18.84 -9.77
CA GLU A 170 -19.61 18.85 -9.86
C GLU A 170 -20.31 19.44 -8.62
N MET A 171 -19.55 20.14 -7.76
CA MET A 171 -20.13 21.07 -6.80
C MET A 171 -19.59 22.47 -7.03
N ALA A 172 -20.05 23.09 -8.12
CA ALA A 172 -20.03 24.52 -8.36
C ALA A 172 -21.37 24.92 -8.99
#